data_AF-A0AB74R428-F1
#
_entry.id   AF-A0AB74R428-F1
#
_cell.length_a   1.000
_cell.length_b   1.000
_cell.length_c   1.000
_cell.angle_alpha   90.00
_cell.angle_beta   90.00
_cell.angle_gamma   90.00
#
_symmetry.space_group_name_H-M   'P 1'
#
loop_
_entity.id
_entity.type
_entity.pdbx_description
1 polymer ?
#
loop_
_entity_poly.entity_id
_entity_poly.type
_entity_poly.pdbx_seq_one_letter_code
_entity_poly.pdbx_strand_id
1 'polypeptide(L)'
;MALSMSYFNLPDKRKYTKNLAFNPFAGGRQNFEWTGGDHGLNGEFKETCLSCTYNGSTLNWGSGNVWVLGEYGQYTFTYNCESMHVDTQQKFPYTSNRIITIKGRPVISGSDTSLGNKRKGFSVDFTVSDDTPNVNLIVRAYLDDKLIQNITPVVQNSTLTATVTDSQLNSLSVDGNHKLKIQLNDGYDNFDRIFTFKKIEKGIDISTSLVTDSQAKFTVTKIYSELTKIECYLDETLKETFTTDLYSEKTINYELIDNAIHTLKIVVTDAENVVEEKVISISKNIMPLQPDATLQDISTKLTEIGQGVRNGKTSIINTLALKNIDASLNNTLVELSEKIKGGFDSGDASLQDLMNQLTQANNTISQLNTKYKVASGTVTSFADSTKIAYPYLTDNVTKPGSWIKVSNLGFKPNIFFADFDYYDAEYKNNYKLFLFACNGVATQRGVDFSSVTSFIRKSGDEYFHANGWLYSNSEGDVYFNNTGVQIPAYNFDSTQKHTYKWYAIKFI
;
A
#
# COMPACT_ATOMS: atom_id res chain seq x y z
N MET A 1 19.34 14.97 -90.80
CA MET A 1 19.91 15.32 -89.48
C MET A 1 19.51 14.22 -88.53
N ALA A 2 20.42 13.30 -88.19
CA ALA A 2 20.15 12.25 -87.23
C ALA A 2 20.25 12.85 -85.83
N LEU A 3 19.10 12.95 -85.14
CA LEU A 3 19.04 13.20 -83.72
C LEU A 3 19.65 12.00 -82.98
N SER A 4 20.47 12.31 -81.99
CA SER A 4 21.24 11.39 -81.13
C SER A 4 20.48 10.12 -80.74
N MET A 5 20.99 8.95 -81.14
CA MET A 5 20.54 7.67 -80.59
C MET A 5 21.17 7.40 -79.23
N SER A 6 20.33 6.80 -78.40
CA SER A 6 20.38 6.59 -76.96
C SER A 6 21.59 5.79 -76.48
N TYR A 7 22.12 6.18 -75.31
CA TYR A 7 23.10 5.41 -74.54
C TYR A 7 22.60 3.97 -74.28
N PHE A 8 23.25 2.97 -74.89
CA PHE A 8 23.07 1.56 -74.55
C PHE A 8 24.00 1.18 -73.39
N ASN A 9 23.49 1.23 -72.16
CA ASN A 9 24.19 0.69 -70.99
C ASN A 9 23.82 -0.80 -70.80
N LEU A 10 24.71 -1.71 -71.23
CA LEU A 10 24.67 -3.11 -70.78
C LEU A 10 25.34 -3.22 -69.39
N PRO A 11 24.86 -4.10 -68.49
CA PRO A 11 25.37 -4.19 -67.12
C PRO A 11 26.84 -4.61 -67.09
N ASP A 12 27.70 -3.75 -66.55
CA ASP A 12 29.12 -4.04 -66.38
C ASP A 12 29.36 -4.97 -65.20
N LYS A 13 29.91 -6.16 -65.48
CA LYS A 13 30.09 -7.26 -64.51
C LYS A 13 31.36 -7.15 -63.65
N ARG A 14 32.11 -6.04 -63.71
CA ARG A 14 33.53 -6.01 -63.25
C ARG A 14 33.83 -4.88 -62.25
N LYS A 15 33.08 -4.87 -61.16
CA LYS A 15 33.08 -3.77 -60.17
C LYS A 15 34.28 -3.72 -59.22
N TYR A 16 35.07 -4.79 -59.03
CA TYR A 16 35.99 -4.91 -57.87
C TYR A 16 37.44 -5.33 -58.18
N THR A 17 37.91 -5.26 -59.42
CA THR A 17 39.22 -5.84 -59.80
C THR A 17 40.15 -4.80 -60.42
N LYS A 18 41.29 -4.58 -59.75
CA LYS A 18 42.41 -3.78 -60.28
C LYS A 18 43.18 -4.57 -61.35
N ASN A 19 43.77 -3.88 -62.33
CA ASN A 19 44.57 -4.48 -63.41
C ASN A 19 43.80 -5.48 -64.26
N LEU A 20 42.56 -5.12 -64.60
CA LEU A 20 41.71 -5.96 -65.43
C LEU A 20 42.13 -5.84 -66.89
N ALA A 21 42.57 -6.95 -67.47
CA ALA A 21 42.74 -7.05 -68.92
C ALA A 21 41.34 -7.01 -69.57
N PHE A 22 41.11 -5.97 -70.37
CA PHE A 22 39.86 -5.77 -71.06
C PHE A 22 40.10 -5.70 -72.56
N ASN A 23 39.46 -6.62 -73.28
CA ASN A 23 39.27 -6.48 -74.71
C ASN A 23 37.93 -5.74 -74.93
N PRO A 24 37.93 -4.51 -75.47
CA PRO A 24 36.73 -3.73 -75.70
C PRO A 24 35.76 -4.37 -76.70
N PHE A 25 36.22 -5.37 -77.46
CA PHE A 25 35.46 -6.15 -78.44
C PHE A 25 35.10 -7.56 -77.97
N ALA A 26 35.48 -7.96 -76.75
CA ALA A 26 35.11 -9.26 -76.19
C ALA A 26 33.62 -9.29 -75.78
N GLY A 27 32.88 -10.24 -76.33
CA GLY A 27 31.42 -10.36 -76.19
C GLY A 27 30.67 -10.50 -77.52
N GLY A 28 31.37 -10.37 -78.65
CA GLY A 28 30.79 -10.49 -79.99
C GLY A 28 30.15 -9.18 -80.47
N ARG A 29 30.25 -8.93 -81.78
CA ARG A 29 29.50 -7.87 -82.47
C ARG A 29 28.02 -8.21 -82.32
N GLN A 30 27.28 -7.48 -81.50
CA GLN A 30 25.85 -7.76 -81.34
C GLN A 30 25.10 -7.20 -82.54
N ASN A 31 24.37 -8.06 -83.24
CA ASN A 31 23.45 -7.63 -84.28
C ASN A 31 22.22 -7.00 -83.64
N PHE A 32 21.93 -5.74 -84.01
CA PHE A 32 20.65 -5.13 -83.71
C PHE A 32 19.64 -5.48 -84.82
N GLU A 33 18.54 -6.15 -84.47
CA GLU A 33 17.34 -6.16 -85.29
C GLU A 33 16.49 -4.94 -84.92
N TRP A 34 16.19 -4.10 -85.91
CA TRP A 34 15.23 -3.01 -85.75
C TRP A 34 13.92 -3.43 -86.40
N THR A 35 12.88 -3.69 -85.61
CA THR A 35 11.53 -3.92 -86.11
C THR A 35 10.80 -2.58 -86.22
N GLY A 36 10.96 -1.90 -87.35
CA GLY A 36 10.21 -0.70 -87.72
C GLY A 36 10.17 -0.61 -89.24
N GLY A 37 8.96 -0.56 -89.82
CA GLY A 37 8.72 -0.73 -91.25
C GLY A 37 9.50 0.23 -92.16
N ASP A 38 9.89 -0.32 -93.30
CA ASP A 38 10.27 0.34 -94.56
C ASP A 38 11.53 1.21 -94.64
N HIS A 39 12.53 1.03 -93.77
CA HIS A 39 13.90 1.47 -94.08
C HIS A 39 14.96 0.47 -93.59
N GLY A 40 15.42 -0.39 -94.50
CA GLY A 40 16.38 -1.45 -94.26
C GLY A 40 17.74 -0.94 -93.80
N LEU A 41 18.04 -1.07 -92.51
CA LEU A 41 19.39 -1.08 -91.97
C LEU A 41 19.69 -2.51 -91.49
N ASN A 42 20.62 -3.18 -92.15
CA ASN A 42 21.07 -4.52 -91.79
C ASN A 42 22.52 -4.63 -92.29
N GLY A 43 23.46 -5.01 -91.42
CA GLY A 43 24.86 -5.04 -91.82
C GLY A 43 25.80 -5.54 -90.74
N GLU A 44 26.96 -6.04 -91.16
CA GLU A 44 28.07 -6.37 -90.27
C GLU A 44 28.59 -5.09 -89.58
N PHE A 45 28.44 -5.02 -88.26
CA PHE A 45 28.99 -3.92 -87.47
C PHE A 45 30.52 -3.96 -87.52
N LYS A 46 31.15 -2.92 -88.04
CA LYS A 46 32.59 -2.67 -87.85
C LYS A 46 32.75 -1.61 -86.76
N GLU A 47 32.95 -2.07 -85.54
CA GLU A 47 33.24 -1.20 -84.41
C GLU A 47 34.75 -0.95 -84.32
N THR A 48 35.14 0.31 -84.26
CA THR A 48 36.51 0.70 -83.93
C THR A 48 36.47 1.59 -82.70
N CYS A 49 37.13 1.15 -81.63
CA CYS A 49 37.30 1.96 -80.43
C CYS A 49 38.31 3.08 -80.76
N LEU A 50 37.89 4.34 -80.70
CA LEU A 50 38.73 5.49 -81.07
C LEU A 50 39.51 6.03 -79.87
N SER A 51 38.85 6.10 -78.72
CA SER A 51 39.42 6.64 -77.49
C SER A 51 38.84 5.95 -76.26
N CYS A 52 39.67 5.87 -75.23
CA CYS A 52 39.25 5.57 -73.87
C CYS A 52 39.53 6.81 -73.03
N THR A 53 38.60 7.20 -72.17
CA THR A 53 38.80 8.26 -71.19
C THR A 53 38.66 7.70 -69.79
N TYR A 54 39.49 8.16 -68.86
CA TYR A 54 39.40 7.87 -67.42
C TYR A 54 39.13 9.17 -66.67
N ASN A 55 38.00 9.20 -65.95
CA ASN A 55 37.51 10.41 -65.26
C ASN A 55 37.58 11.68 -66.13
N GLY A 56 37.23 11.56 -67.42
CA GLY A 56 37.22 12.67 -68.37
C GLY A 56 38.54 12.99 -69.08
N SER A 57 39.65 12.32 -68.72
CA SER A 57 40.95 12.49 -69.40
C SER A 57 41.22 11.36 -70.39
N THR A 58 41.66 11.69 -71.61
CA THR A 58 41.98 10.70 -72.66
C THR A 58 43.19 9.86 -72.30
N LEU A 59 43.06 8.54 -72.42
CA LEU A 59 44.14 7.56 -72.28
C LEU A 59 44.73 7.21 -73.65
N ASN A 60 46.05 7.17 -73.76
CA ASN A 60 46.77 6.86 -74.99
C ASN A 60 46.87 5.35 -75.26
N TRP A 61 47.01 4.99 -76.53
CA TRP A 61 47.00 3.62 -77.05
C TRP A 61 48.15 2.75 -76.51
N GLY A 62 47.82 1.57 -76.01
CA GLY A 62 48.78 0.46 -75.84
C GLY A 62 48.87 -0.38 -77.11
N SER A 63 50.06 -0.85 -77.46
CA SER A 63 50.27 -1.75 -78.60
C SER A 63 49.57 -3.09 -78.37
N GLY A 64 48.54 -3.38 -79.18
CA GLY A 64 47.88 -4.69 -79.28
C GLY A 64 46.54 -4.82 -78.55
N ASN A 65 45.48 -4.17 -79.04
CA ASN A 65 44.02 -4.44 -78.84
C ASN A 65 43.49 -4.84 -77.43
N VAL A 66 44.27 -4.73 -76.36
CA VAL A 66 43.93 -5.10 -74.99
C VAL A 66 44.32 -3.93 -74.08
N TRP A 67 43.36 -3.47 -73.29
CA TRP A 67 43.56 -2.41 -72.30
C TRP A 67 43.78 -3.04 -70.93
N VAL A 68 44.82 -2.62 -70.22
CA VAL A 68 44.98 -2.94 -68.80
C VAL A 68 44.48 -1.74 -68.01
N LEU A 69 43.34 -1.92 -67.35
CA LEU A 69 42.74 -0.87 -66.52
C LEU A 69 43.33 -0.97 -65.12
N GLY A 70 44.31 -0.11 -64.84
CA GLY A 70 45.13 -0.18 -63.63
C GLY A 70 44.62 0.63 -62.43
N GLU A 71 43.69 1.56 -62.63
CA GLU A 71 43.21 2.48 -61.59
C GLU A 71 41.72 2.29 -61.29
N TYR A 72 41.29 2.74 -60.11
CA TYR A 72 39.87 2.75 -59.72
C TYR A 72 39.17 3.99 -60.24
N GLY A 73 38.03 3.85 -60.90
CA GLY A 73 37.22 4.95 -61.38
C GLY A 73 36.40 4.60 -62.61
N GLN A 74 35.86 5.63 -63.26
CA GLN A 74 35.03 5.46 -64.44
C GLN A 74 35.87 5.54 -65.72
N TYR A 75 35.72 4.52 -66.55
CA TYR A 75 36.31 4.42 -67.87
C TYR A 75 35.21 4.51 -68.93
N THR A 76 35.29 5.49 -69.81
CA THR A 76 34.36 5.65 -70.94
C THR A 76 35.10 5.34 -72.24
N PHE A 77 34.66 4.29 -72.92
CA PHE A 77 35.15 3.90 -74.23
C PHE A 77 34.23 4.45 -75.29
N THR A 78 34.78 5.23 -76.21
CA THR A 78 34.05 5.83 -77.31
C THR A 78 34.39 5.08 -78.60
N TYR A 79 33.35 4.54 -79.23
CA TYR A 79 33.43 3.74 -80.45
C TYR A 79 32.88 4.52 -81.61
N ASN A 80 33.62 4.53 -82.71
CA ASN A 80 33.06 4.89 -84.00
C ASN A 80 32.52 3.62 -84.64
N CYS A 81 31.24 3.69 -84.94
CA CYS A 81 30.47 2.61 -85.51
C CYS A 81 29.94 3.08 -86.88
N GLU A 82 29.73 2.13 -87.78
CA GLU A 82 29.17 2.38 -89.09
C GLU A 82 28.02 1.41 -89.29
N SER A 83 26.84 1.93 -89.60
CA SER A 83 25.71 1.13 -90.08
C SER A 83 25.57 1.27 -91.59
N MET A 84 24.95 0.30 -92.25
CA MET A 84 24.77 0.29 -93.71
C MET A 84 23.29 0.16 -94.06
N HIS A 85 22.85 0.93 -95.05
CA HIS A 85 21.54 0.78 -95.67
C HIS A 85 21.53 -0.45 -96.59
N VAL A 86 20.51 -1.30 -96.42
CA VAL A 86 20.38 -2.59 -97.10
C VAL A 86 20.24 -2.40 -98.60
N ASP A 87 19.41 -1.45 -99.03
CA ASP A 87 19.08 -1.30 -100.46
C ASP A 87 20.08 -0.45 -101.25
N THR A 88 20.63 0.60 -100.64
CA THR A 88 21.51 1.57 -101.33
C THR A 88 23.00 1.35 -101.06
N GLN A 89 23.34 0.41 -100.16
CA GLN A 89 24.68 0.21 -99.61
C GLN A 89 25.32 1.48 -99.01
N GLN A 90 24.52 2.50 -98.72
CA GLN A 90 24.99 3.74 -98.14
C GLN A 90 25.38 3.53 -96.67
N LYS A 91 26.56 4.04 -96.29
CA LYS A 91 27.11 3.93 -94.94
C LYS A 91 26.78 5.15 -94.09
N PHE A 92 26.41 4.93 -92.84
CA PHE A 92 26.08 5.95 -91.85
C PHE A 92 26.98 5.81 -90.61
N PRO A 93 27.92 6.75 -90.39
CA PRO A 93 28.74 6.74 -89.19
C PRO A 93 27.93 7.22 -87.97
N TYR A 94 28.17 6.62 -86.82
CA TYR A 94 27.66 7.04 -85.53
C TYR A 94 28.67 6.75 -84.41
N THR A 95 28.48 7.37 -83.25
CA THR A 95 29.33 7.16 -82.08
C THR A 95 28.55 6.47 -80.97
N SER A 96 29.16 5.49 -80.32
CA SER A 96 28.61 4.79 -79.16
C SER A 96 29.58 4.86 -77.98
N ASN A 97 29.06 4.92 -76.76
CA ASN A 97 29.86 4.94 -75.55
C ASN A 97 29.60 3.70 -74.71
N ARG A 98 30.66 3.05 -74.23
CA ARG A 98 30.60 2.01 -73.20
C ARG A 98 31.26 2.51 -71.94
N ILE A 99 30.54 2.47 -70.83
CA ILE A 99 31.04 2.90 -69.53
C ILE A 99 31.36 1.67 -68.69
N ILE A 100 32.56 1.64 -68.12
CA ILE A 100 33.02 0.63 -67.17
C ILE A 100 33.42 1.33 -65.89
N THR A 101 33.05 0.77 -64.74
CA THR A 101 33.42 1.36 -63.44
C THR A 101 34.16 0.31 -62.63
N ILE A 102 35.43 0.58 -62.35
CA ILE A 102 36.26 -0.25 -61.48
C ILE A 102 36.32 0.42 -60.12
N LYS A 103 35.98 -0.30 -59.06
CA LYS A 103 36.03 0.20 -57.68
C LYS A 103 36.92 -0.68 -56.84
N GLY A 104 37.44 -0.09 -55.76
CA GLY A 104 37.94 -0.80 -54.61
C GLY A 104 36.83 -1.64 -54.02
N ARG A 105 37.21 -2.78 -53.44
CA ARG A 105 36.29 -3.55 -52.61
C ARG A 105 36.43 -3.02 -51.19
N PRO A 106 35.39 -2.43 -50.60
CA PRO A 106 35.46 -2.03 -49.21
C PRO A 106 35.66 -3.25 -48.31
N VAL A 107 36.46 -3.10 -47.27
CA VAL A 107 36.82 -4.17 -46.34
C VAL A 107 36.46 -3.73 -44.92
N ILE A 108 35.87 -4.65 -44.16
CA ILE A 108 35.74 -4.56 -42.70
C ILE A 108 36.82 -5.49 -42.11
N SER A 109 37.64 -4.98 -41.20
CA SER A 109 38.70 -5.74 -40.55
C SER A 109 38.20 -7.03 -39.88
N GLY A 110 39.12 -7.97 -39.69
CA GLY A 110 38.84 -9.23 -38.97
C GLY A 110 38.01 -10.22 -39.79
N SER A 111 37.38 -11.16 -39.09
CA SER A 111 36.56 -12.25 -39.64
C SER A 111 35.31 -12.45 -38.82
N ASP A 112 34.31 -13.12 -39.40
CA ASP A 112 33.11 -13.51 -38.66
C ASP A 112 33.50 -14.44 -37.51
N THR A 113 33.09 -14.09 -36.29
CA THR A 113 33.57 -14.75 -35.06
C THR A 113 32.48 -14.78 -34.00
N SER A 114 32.48 -15.82 -33.17
CA SER A 114 31.65 -15.85 -31.97
C SER A 114 32.28 -15.02 -30.85
N LEU A 115 31.50 -14.10 -30.27
CA LEU A 115 31.87 -13.33 -29.09
C LEU A 115 31.54 -14.06 -27.78
N GLY A 116 31.12 -15.32 -27.88
CA GLY A 116 30.77 -16.18 -26.75
C GLY A 116 29.45 -15.77 -26.09
N ASN A 117 29.41 -15.98 -24.77
CA ASN A 117 28.26 -15.64 -23.96
C ASN A 117 28.26 -14.15 -23.59
N LYS A 118 27.08 -13.53 -23.56
CA LYS A 118 26.91 -12.12 -23.14
C LYS A 118 25.82 -12.00 -22.09
N ARG A 119 26.18 -11.31 -21.00
CA ARG A 119 25.33 -11.00 -19.84
C ARG A 119 25.11 -9.50 -19.63
N LYS A 120 26.04 -8.69 -20.16
CA LYS A 120 26.02 -7.21 -20.15
C LYS A 120 26.36 -6.69 -21.54
N GLY A 121 26.00 -5.44 -21.78
CA GLY A 121 26.34 -4.69 -22.99
C GLY A 121 27.82 -4.79 -23.30
N PHE A 122 28.14 -4.77 -24.59
CA PHE A 122 29.49 -5.00 -25.09
C PHE A 122 29.75 -4.16 -26.34
N SER A 123 31.04 -3.99 -26.64
CA SER A 123 31.48 -3.26 -27.82
C SER A 123 32.45 -4.10 -28.64
N VAL A 124 32.45 -3.88 -29.95
CA VAL A 124 33.40 -4.49 -30.88
C VAL A 124 34.08 -3.39 -31.67
N ASP A 125 35.40 -3.38 -31.61
CA ASP A 125 36.25 -2.49 -32.39
C ASP A 125 36.59 -3.11 -33.74
N PHE A 126 36.58 -2.28 -34.77
CA PHE A 126 36.89 -2.67 -36.15
C PHE A 126 37.39 -1.46 -36.94
N THR A 127 38.00 -1.71 -38.09
CA THR A 127 38.34 -0.66 -39.06
C THR A 127 37.66 -0.96 -40.40
N VAL A 128 37.49 0.09 -41.19
CA VAL A 128 36.99 -0.01 -42.57
C VAL A 128 37.95 0.69 -43.52
N SER A 129 38.10 0.15 -44.73
CA SER A 129 38.96 0.70 -45.77
C SER A 129 38.39 0.42 -47.16
N ASP A 130 38.58 1.34 -48.09
CA ASP A 130 38.26 1.18 -49.50
C ASP A 130 39.29 1.94 -50.34
N ASP A 131 39.88 1.25 -51.32
CA ASP A 131 40.94 1.80 -52.16
C ASP A 131 40.42 2.76 -53.25
N THR A 132 39.10 2.95 -53.38
CA THR A 132 38.49 3.92 -54.28
C THR A 132 38.66 5.34 -53.74
N PRO A 133 39.31 6.26 -54.48
CA PRO A 133 39.44 7.65 -54.05
C PRO A 133 38.08 8.33 -53.84
N ASN A 134 37.95 9.13 -52.78
CA ASN A 134 36.76 9.94 -52.47
C ASN A 134 35.45 9.16 -52.31
N VAL A 135 35.52 7.88 -51.94
CA VAL A 135 34.32 7.07 -51.66
C VAL A 135 33.67 7.48 -50.33
N ASN A 136 32.35 7.64 -50.35
CA ASN A 136 31.57 7.88 -49.15
C ASN A 136 31.10 6.54 -48.57
N LEU A 137 31.62 6.18 -47.39
CA LEU A 137 31.27 4.95 -46.71
C LEU A 137 30.20 5.21 -45.65
N ILE A 138 29.19 4.34 -45.61
CA ILE A 138 28.15 4.35 -44.58
C ILE A 138 28.31 3.08 -43.76
N VAL A 139 28.48 3.23 -42.45
CA VAL A 139 28.58 2.08 -41.53
C VAL A 139 27.39 2.07 -40.58
N ARG A 140 26.76 0.90 -40.47
CA ARG A 140 25.60 0.66 -39.60
C ARG A 140 25.79 -0.62 -38.81
N ALA A 141 25.46 -0.59 -37.52
CA ALA A 141 25.43 -1.78 -36.69
C ALA A 141 23.98 -2.22 -36.46
N TYR A 142 23.73 -3.51 -36.67
CA TYR A 142 22.43 -4.15 -36.49
C TYR A 142 22.54 -5.25 -35.44
N LEU A 143 21.58 -5.30 -34.53
CA LEU A 143 21.41 -6.39 -33.58
C LEU A 143 20.16 -7.19 -33.98
N ASP A 144 20.33 -8.46 -34.36
CA ASP A 144 19.27 -9.31 -34.93
C ASP A 144 18.44 -8.59 -36.00
N ASP A 145 19.14 -7.96 -36.95
CA ASP A 145 18.58 -7.17 -38.06
C ASP A 145 17.88 -5.85 -37.66
N LYS A 146 17.79 -5.52 -36.37
CA LYS A 146 17.38 -4.19 -35.90
C LYS A 146 18.56 -3.23 -35.89
N LEU A 147 18.42 -2.08 -36.55
CA LEU A 147 19.43 -1.03 -36.53
C LEU A 147 19.61 -0.49 -35.11
N ILE A 148 20.83 -0.53 -34.58
CA ILE A 148 21.17 -0.03 -33.23
C ILE A 148 22.12 1.16 -33.25
N GLN A 149 22.89 1.36 -34.33
CA GLN A 149 23.86 2.44 -34.43
C GLN A 149 24.10 2.84 -35.89
N ASN A 150 24.09 4.13 -36.18
CA ASN A 150 24.62 4.72 -37.42
C ASN A 150 25.96 5.37 -37.09
N ILE A 151 27.05 4.91 -37.70
CA ILE A 151 28.40 5.40 -37.41
C ILE A 151 28.75 6.47 -38.44
N THR A 152 28.76 7.73 -38.01
CA THR A 152 29.04 8.90 -38.85
C THR A 152 29.77 9.97 -38.03
N PRO A 153 30.80 10.65 -38.58
CA PRO A 153 31.41 10.39 -39.89
C PRO A 153 32.25 9.09 -39.89
N VAL A 154 32.35 8.44 -41.05
CA VAL A 154 33.23 7.26 -41.21
C VAL A 154 34.63 7.74 -41.58
N VAL A 155 35.58 7.53 -40.68
CA VAL A 155 37.01 7.77 -40.95
C VAL A 155 37.68 6.45 -41.29
N GLN A 156 38.13 6.30 -42.54
CA GLN A 156 38.81 5.09 -42.99
C GLN A 156 40.10 4.83 -42.21
N ASN A 157 40.48 3.56 -42.09
CA ASN A 157 41.71 3.10 -41.41
C ASN A 157 41.84 3.55 -39.95
N SER A 158 40.75 4.04 -39.33
CA SER A 158 40.67 4.40 -37.92
C SER A 158 39.77 3.40 -37.19
N THR A 159 40.00 3.24 -35.88
CA THR A 159 39.14 2.39 -35.04
C THR A 159 37.74 2.97 -34.95
N LEU A 160 36.76 2.17 -35.34
CA LEU A 160 35.33 2.39 -35.15
C LEU A 160 34.82 1.37 -34.15
N THR A 161 33.76 1.72 -33.42
CA THR A 161 33.21 0.87 -32.36
C THR A 161 31.70 0.69 -32.56
N ALA A 162 31.27 -0.58 -32.62
CA ALA A 162 29.87 -0.96 -32.57
C ALA A 162 29.51 -1.36 -31.14
N THR A 163 28.52 -0.71 -30.53
CA THR A 163 28.15 -0.94 -29.13
C THR A 163 26.73 -1.47 -28.99
N VAL A 164 26.59 -2.58 -28.25
CA VAL A 164 25.31 -3.10 -27.76
C VAL A 164 25.14 -2.67 -26.31
N THR A 165 24.15 -1.84 -26.03
CA THR A 165 23.85 -1.37 -24.67
C THR A 165 23.20 -2.47 -23.82
N ASP A 166 23.24 -2.35 -22.49
CA ASP A 166 22.53 -3.26 -21.57
C ASP A 166 21.03 -3.35 -21.90
N SER A 167 20.38 -2.22 -22.19
CA SER A 167 18.96 -2.18 -22.54
C SER A 167 18.66 -2.98 -23.82
N GLN A 168 19.50 -2.84 -24.84
CA GLN A 168 19.36 -3.59 -26.10
C GLN A 168 19.59 -5.09 -25.87
N LEU A 169 20.62 -5.47 -25.13
CA LEU A 169 20.87 -6.88 -24.78
C LEU A 169 19.71 -7.46 -23.96
N ASN A 170 19.21 -6.70 -22.98
CA ASN A 170 18.11 -7.11 -22.10
C ASN A 170 16.80 -7.36 -22.88
N SER A 171 16.61 -6.73 -24.04
CA SER A 171 15.44 -6.96 -24.91
C SER A 171 15.47 -8.27 -25.71
N LEU A 172 16.61 -8.96 -25.78
CA LEU A 172 16.75 -10.21 -26.54
C LEU A 172 16.25 -11.43 -25.75
N SER A 173 15.93 -12.52 -26.44
CA SER A 173 15.59 -13.81 -25.83
C SER A 173 16.79 -14.40 -25.06
N VAL A 174 16.54 -14.96 -23.89
CA VAL A 174 17.58 -15.70 -23.13
C VAL A 174 17.85 -17.04 -23.80
N ASP A 175 19.11 -17.47 -23.77
CA ASP A 175 19.63 -18.70 -24.37
C ASP A 175 19.52 -18.75 -25.90
N GLY A 176 19.14 -17.63 -26.53
CA GLY A 176 19.07 -17.46 -27.98
C GLY A 176 20.44 -17.20 -28.62
N ASN A 177 20.60 -17.67 -29.86
CA ASN A 177 21.72 -17.30 -30.72
C ASN A 177 21.41 -15.95 -31.39
N HIS A 178 22.21 -14.94 -31.06
CA HIS A 178 22.05 -13.57 -31.53
C HIS A 178 23.21 -13.17 -32.43
N LYS A 179 23.00 -12.13 -33.24
CA LYS A 179 24.03 -11.57 -34.13
C LYS A 179 24.14 -10.05 -34.01
N LEU A 180 25.37 -9.58 -33.88
CA LEU A 180 25.75 -8.20 -34.16
C LEU A 180 26.34 -8.16 -35.58
N LYS A 181 25.63 -7.51 -36.50
CA LYS A 181 26.04 -7.34 -37.89
C LYS A 181 26.52 -5.92 -38.11
N ILE A 182 27.77 -5.77 -38.53
CA ILE A 182 28.31 -4.51 -39.00
C ILE A 182 28.16 -4.50 -40.51
N GLN A 183 27.37 -3.57 -41.02
CA GLN A 183 27.17 -3.38 -42.45
C GLN A 183 27.94 -2.15 -42.90
N LEU A 184 28.78 -2.34 -43.91
CA LEU A 184 29.50 -1.30 -44.64
C LEU A 184 28.88 -1.17 -46.03
N ASN A 185 28.52 0.05 -46.41
CA ASN A 185 27.95 0.37 -47.71
C ASN A 185 28.82 1.45 -48.40
N ASP A 186 29.16 1.22 -49.66
CA ASP A 186 29.98 2.11 -50.50
C ASP A 186 29.14 3.08 -51.37
N GLY A 187 27.85 3.19 -51.09
CA GLY A 187 26.85 3.87 -51.92
C GLY A 187 26.15 2.97 -52.94
N TYR A 188 26.59 1.71 -53.11
CA TYR A 188 26.05 0.80 -54.12
C TYR A 188 25.77 -0.59 -53.57
N ASP A 189 26.77 -1.25 -52.99
CA ASP A 189 26.71 -2.62 -52.51
C ASP A 189 26.91 -2.67 -50.99
N ASN A 190 26.40 -3.74 -50.34
CA ASN A 190 26.52 -3.95 -48.90
C ASN A 190 27.54 -5.05 -48.60
N PHE A 191 28.38 -4.81 -47.60
CA PHE A 191 29.39 -5.72 -47.10
C PHE A 191 29.18 -5.90 -45.61
N ASP A 192 28.99 -7.15 -45.17
CA ASP A 192 28.66 -7.45 -43.79
C ASP A 192 29.83 -8.15 -43.07
N ARG A 193 29.99 -7.84 -41.80
CA ARG A 193 30.79 -8.58 -40.81
C ARG A 193 29.85 -9.04 -39.71
N ILE A 194 29.85 -10.34 -39.42
CA ILE A 194 28.90 -10.94 -38.49
C ILE A 194 29.62 -11.44 -37.24
N PHE A 195 29.20 -10.93 -36.10
CA PHE A 195 29.57 -11.44 -34.80
C PHE A 195 28.39 -12.17 -34.18
N THR A 196 28.55 -13.45 -33.85
CA THR A 196 27.51 -14.21 -33.15
C THR A 196 27.76 -14.20 -31.65
N PHE A 197 26.71 -14.27 -30.84
CA PHE A 197 26.82 -14.41 -29.40
C PHE A 197 25.58 -15.08 -28.83
N LYS A 198 25.69 -15.67 -27.64
CA LYS A 198 24.54 -16.21 -26.90
C LYS A 198 24.20 -15.27 -25.77
N LYS A 199 22.95 -14.80 -25.68
CA LYS A 199 22.49 -14.11 -24.47
C LYS A 199 22.25 -15.17 -23.40
N ILE A 200 22.90 -15.03 -22.26
CA ILE A 200 22.64 -15.91 -21.11
C ILE A 200 22.18 -15.10 -19.91
N GLU A 201 21.29 -15.68 -19.10
CA GLU A 201 20.85 -15.10 -17.84
C GLU A 201 21.93 -15.19 -16.77
N LYS A 202 21.71 -14.50 -15.64
CA LYS A 202 22.50 -14.63 -14.40
C LYS A 202 22.74 -16.12 -14.12
N GLY A 203 23.99 -16.53 -14.25
CA GLY A 203 24.38 -17.94 -14.30
C GLY A 203 25.21 -18.33 -13.10
N ILE A 204 25.24 -17.46 -12.09
CA ILE A 204 25.81 -17.68 -10.78
C ILE A 204 24.70 -17.38 -9.78
N ASP A 205 24.35 -18.36 -8.96
CA ASP A 205 23.47 -18.16 -7.82
C ASP A 205 24.27 -18.27 -6.52
N ILE A 206 23.99 -17.34 -5.60
CA ILE A 206 24.64 -17.25 -4.30
C ILE A 206 23.56 -17.49 -3.25
N SER A 207 23.50 -18.71 -2.74
CA SER A 207 22.50 -19.11 -1.75
C SER A 207 23.11 -19.02 -0.36
N THR A 208 22.45 -18.33 0.57
CA THR A 208 22.91 -18.17 1.96
C THR A 208 22.15 -19.15 2.83
N SER A 209 22.85 -20.06 3.49
CA SER A 209 22.25 -21.07 4.38
C SER A 209 22.15 -20.58 5.84
N LEU A 210 23.00 -19.63 6.23
CA LEU A 210 23.02 -19.05 7.57
C LEU A 210 23.56 -17.62 7.52
N VAL A 211 22.95 -16.69 8.24
CA VAL A 211 23.50 -15.36 8.47
C VAL A 211 23.23 -14.96 9.93
N THR A 212 24.29 -14.61 10.65
CA THR A 212 24.26 -14.22 12.06
C THR A 212 25.06 -12.93 12.26
N ASP A 213 25.16 -12.46 13.50
CA ASP A 213 25.97 -11.30 13.89
C ASP A 213 27.49 -11.54 13.84
N SER A 214 27.94 -12.80 13.81
CA SER A 214 29.37 -13.15 13.80
C SER A 214 29.83 -14.00 12.62
N GLN A 215 28.90 -14.62 11.88
CA GLN A 215 29.22 -15.49 10.76
C GLN A 215 28.11 -15.54 9.70
N ALA A 216 28.51 -15.84 8.46
CA ALA A 216 27.60 -16.23 7.40
C ALA A 216 28.08 -17.50 6.69
N LYS A 217 27.14 -18.31 6.24
CA LYS A 217 27.38 -19.49 5.41
C LYS A 217 26.66 -19.38 4.09
N PHE A 218 27.34 -19.76 3.02
CA PHE A 218 26.79 -19.66 1.67
C PHE A 218 27.37 -20.72 0.73
N THR A 219 26.60 -21.05 -0.29
CA THR A 219 27.00 -21.90 -1.42
C THR A 219 26.86 -21.10 -2.70
N VAL A 220 27.71 -21.42 -3.67
CA VAL A 220 27.64 -20.83 -5.00
C VAL A 220 27.36 -21.93 -6.01
N THR A 221 26.38 -21.73 -6.86
CA THR A 221 26.12 -22.62 -8.00
C THR A 221 26.36 -21.86 -9.30
N LYS A 222 26.73 -22.59 -10.36
CA LYS A 222 26.91 -22.02 -11.69
C LYS A 222 26.19 -22.83 -12.75
N ILE A 223 25.74 -22.14 -13.80
CA ILE A 223 25.07 -22.75 -14.95
C ILE A 223 26.04 -22.91 -16.13
N TYR A 224 26.89 -21.91 -16.39
CA TYR A 224 27.70 -21.85 -17.61
C TYR A 224 29.21 -21.93 -17.32
N SER A 225 29.79 -20.88 -16.74
CA SER A 225 31.24 -20.72 -16.65
C SER A 225 31.79 -21.16 -15.28
N GLU A 226 32.97 -21.78 -15.25
CA GLU A 226 33.66 -22.15 -14.00
C GLU A 226 34.03 -20.90 -13.19
N LEU A 227 34.02 -21.01 -11.87
CA LEU A 227 34.37 -19.92 -10.97
C LEU A 227 35.90 -19.81 -10.84
N THR A 228 36.41 -18.60 -10.73
CA THR A 228 37.85 -18.34 -10.52
C THR A 228 38.13 -17.91 -9.09
N LYS A 229 37.26 -17.10 -8.49
CA LYS A 229 37.38 -16.66 -7.09
C LYS A 229 36.06 -16.23 -6.48
N ILE A 230 36.02 -16.24 -5.15
CA ILE A 230 34.96 -15.62 -4.34
C ILE A 230 35.64 -14.68 -3.35
N GLU A 231 35.17 -13.44 -3.24
CA GLU A 231 35.66 -12.42 -2.31
C GLU A 231 34.52 -11.96 -1.40
N CYS A 232 34.78 -11.90 -0.10
CA CYS A 232 33.82 -11.43 0.89
C CYS A 232 34.30 -10.09 1.46
N TYR A 233 33.44 -9.08 1.44
CA TYR A 233 33.71 -7.74 1.96
C TYR A 233 32.74 -7.41 3.09
N LEU A 234 33.24 -6.84 4.18
CA LEU A 234 32.45 -6.24 5.25
C LEU A 234 32.61 -4.72 5.17
N ASP A 235 31.53 -3.99 4.94
CA ASP A 235 31.53 -2.53 4.77
C ASP A 235 32.63 -2.05 3.81
N GLU A 236 32.61 -2.59 2.59
CA GLU A 236 33.59 -2.33 1.53
C GLU A 236 35.05 -2.75 1.84
N THR A 237 35.31 -3.35 3.01
CA THR A 237 36.64 -3.84 3.39
C THR A 237 36.74 -5.35 3.12
N LEU A 238 37.73 -5.76 2.32
CA LEU A 238 37.96 -7.18 2.00
C LEU A 238 38.27 -7.97 3.29
N LYS A 239 37.54 -9.07 3.49
CA LYS A 239 37.72 -9.99 4.62
C LYS A 239 38.40 -11.28 4.22
N GLU A 240 37.95 -11.90 3.13
CA GLU A 240 38.45 -13.22 2.71
C GLU A 240 38.33 -13.41 1.20
N THR A 241 39.23 -14.23 0.65
CA THR A 241 39.25 -14.62 -0.76
C THR A 241 39.40 -16.13 -0.85
N PHE A 242 38.46 -16.79 -1.53
CA PHE A 242 38.52 -18.21 -1.86
C PHE A 242 38.93 -18.39 -3.32
N THR A 243 39.87 -19.31 -3.59
CA THR A 243 40.32 -19.69 -4.94
C THR A 243 40.20 -21.19 -5.22
N THR A 244 39.85 -21.99 -4.20
CA THR A 244 39.65 -23.44 -4.30
C THR A 244 38.32 -23.86 -3.69
N ASP A 245 37.85 -25.04 -4.10
CA ASP A 245 36.59 -25.64 -3.62
C ASP A 245 35.39 -24.68 -3.70
N LEU A 246 35.33 -23.87 -4.76
CA LEU A 246 34.42 -22.71 -4.87
C LEU A 246 32.93 -23.07 -4.83
N TYR A 247 32.59 -24.35 -4.98
CA TYR A 247 31.23 -24.88 -4.95
C TYR A 247 30.83 -25.53 -3.62
N SER A 248 31.79 -25.72 -2.71
CA SER A 248 31.52 -26.17 -1.34
C SER A 248 30.93 -25.04 -0.49
N GLU A 249 30.17 -25.37 0.55
CA GLU A 249 29.67 -24.38 1.51
C GLU A 249 30.85 -23.62 2.14
N LYS A 250 30.84 -22.30 1.98
CA LYS A 250 31.82 -21.39 2.56
C LYS A 250 31.27 -20.80 3.85
N THR A 251 32.15 -20.63 4.82
CA THR A 251 31.86 -19.93 6.07
C THR A 251 32.76 -18.71 6.15
N ILE A 252 32.17 -17.53 6.34
CA ILE A 252 32.89 -16.28 6.60
C ILE A 252 32.60 -15.84 8.03
N ASN A 253 33.65 -15.56 8.80
CA ASN A 253 33.54 -15.03 10.15
C ASN A 253 33.86 -13.53 10.17
N TYR A 254 33.17 -12.78 11.01
CA TYR A 254 33.34 -11.33 11.15
C TYR A 254 32.99 -10.85 12.55
N GLU A 255 33.41 -9.62 12.87
CA GLU A 255 33.09 -8.93 14.11
C GLU A 255 32.46 -7.59 13.78
N LEU A 256 31.30 -7.31 14.39
CA LEU A 256 30.58 -6.04 14.26
C LEU A 256 30.92 -5.14 15.46
N ILE A 257 31.45 -3.96 15.18
CA ILE A 257 31.95 -3.03 16.21
C ILE A 257 30.83 -2.30 16.94
N ASP A 258 29.68 -2.16 16.30
CA ASP A 258 28.51 -1.48 16.85
C ASP A 258 27.20 -2.17 16.43
N ASN A 259 26.07 -1.53 16.71
CA ASN A 259 24.73 -2.05 16.41
C ASN A 259 24.14 -1.46 15.13
N ALA A 260 24.90 -0.70 14.35
CA ALA A 260 24.46 -0.20 13.06
C ALA A 260 24.20 -1.37 12.09
N ILE A 261 23.58 -1.04 10.97
CA ILE A 261 23.44 -1.98 9.86
C ILE A 261 24.76 -1.95 9.09
N HIS A 262 25.43 -3.10 9.07
CA HIS A 262 26.61 -3.36 8.27
C HIS A 262 26.25 -4.13 7.01
N THR A 263 27.15 -4.11 6.03
CA THR A 263 26.94 -4.77 4.75
C THR A 263 27.97 -5.86 4.53
N LEU A 264 27.51 -7.11 4.40
CA LEU A 264 28.32 -8.21 3.89
C LEU A 264 28.06 -8.37 2.40
N LYS A 265 29.09 -8.17 1.59
CA LYS A 265 29.05 -8.32 0.13
C LYS A 265 29.87 -9.53 -0.29
N ILE A 266 29.23 -10.50 -0.93
CA ILE A 266 29.85 -11.68 -1.53
C ILE A 266 29.97 -11.42 -3.02
N VAL A 267 31.20 -11.42 -3.53
CA VAL A 267 31.55 -11.13 -4.92
C VAL A 267 32.12 -12.40 -5.54
N VAL A 268 31.47 -12.93 -6.56
CA VAL A 268 31.90 -14.13 -7.26
C VAL A 268 32.38 -13.75 -8.65
N THR A 269 33.56 -14.23 -9.04
CA THR A 269 34.12 -14.03 -10.38
C THR A 269 34.21 -15.36 -11.12
N ASP A 270 33.78 -15.41 -12.38
CA ASP A 270 33.93 -16.57 -13.25
C ASP A 270 35.20 -16.51 -14.13
N ALA A 271 35.41 -17.56 -14.94
CA ALA A 271 36.53 -17.68 -15.87
C ALA A 271 36.50 -16.68 -17.03
N GLU A 272 35.36 -16.02 -17.25
CA GLU A 272 35.18 -14.96 -18.25
C GLU A 272 35.35 -13.55 -17.64
N ASN A 273 35.81 -13.48 -16.37
CA ASN A 273 35.92 -12.26 -15.56
C ASN A 273 34.58 -11.53 -15.35
N VAL A 274 33.45 -12.25 -15.46
CA VAL A 274 32.16 -11.70 -15.06
C VAL A 274 32.03 -11.77 -13.55
N VAL A 275 31.60 -10.66 -12.96
CA VAL A 275 31.38 -10.52 -11.53
C VAL A 275 29.90 -10.53 -11.21
N GLU A 276 29.51 -11.37 -10.26
CA GLU A 276 28.19 -11.37 -9.63
C GLU A 276 28.28 -11.12 -8.14
N GLU A 277 27.32 -10.38 -7.60
CA GLU A 277 27.32 -10.00 -6.19
C GLU A 277 26.01 -10.36 -5.47
N LYS A 278 26.16 -10.67 -4.18
CA LYS A 278 25.08 -10.74 -3.20
C LYS A 278 25.41 -9.84 -2.03
N VAL A 279 24.52 -8.90 -1.76
CA VAL A 279 24.64 -7.92 -0.67
C VAL A 279 23.66 -8.31 0.42
N ILE A 280 24.16 -8.42 1.66
CA ILE A 280 23.43 -8.91 2.83
C ILE A 280 23.56 -7.85 3.92
N SER A 281 22.42 -7.38 4.43
CA SER A 281 22.39 -6.48 5.57
C SER A 281 22.48 -7.28 6.87
N ILE A 282 23.45 -6.94 7.72
CA ILE A 282 23.74 -7.64 8.99
C ILE A 282 23.85 -6.64 10.15
N SER A 283 23.59 -7.08 11.39
CA SER A 283 23.71 -6.23 12.60
C SER A 283 23.94 -7.08 13.85
N LYS A 284 24.63 -6.51 14.84
CA LYS A 284 25.10 -7.22 16.04
C LYS A 284 24.00 -7.77 16.95
N ASN A 285 22.84 -7.11 17.02
CA ASN A 285 21.78 -7.52 17.95
C ASN A 285 20.51 -7.99 17.23
N ILE A 286 20.08 -7.23 16.21
CA ILE A 286 18.84 -7.49 15.50
C ILE A 286 19.17 -7.56 14.01
N MET A 287 19.41 -8.78 13.52
CA MET A 287 19.65 -9.04 12.10
C MET A 287 18.56 -8.40 11.20
N PRO A 288 18.87 -7.57 10.21
CA PRO A 288 17.84 -7.04 9.31
C PRO A 288 17.09 -8.16 8.57
N LEU A 289 15.81 -7.94 8.29
CA LEU A 289 15.07 -8.81 7.36
C LEU A 289 15.69 -8.67 5.96
N GLN A 290 15.87 -9.80 5.28
CA GLN A 290 16.36 -9.81 3.91
C GLN A 290 15.21 -9.43 2.94
N PRO A 291 15.51 -8.93 1.72
CA PRO A 291 14.50 -8.43 0.78
C PRO A 291 13.41 -9.44 0.40
N ASP A 292 13.69 -10.73 0.54
CA ASP A 292 12.83 -11.88 0.22
C ASP A 292 12.18 -12.53 1.44
N ALA A 293 12.19 -11.85 2.60
CA ALA A 293 11.66 -12.39 3.85
C ALA A 293 10.19 -12.84 3.75
N THR A 294 9.92 -14.05 4.26
CA THR A 294 8.59 -14.64 4.36
C THR A 294 7.87 -14.22 5.65
N LEU A 295 6.57 -14.51 5.75
CA LEU A 295 5.81 -14.35 7.01
C LEU A 295 6.43 -15.15 8.17
N GLN A 296 7.03 -16.31 7.88
CA GLN A 296 7.70 -17.13 8.89
C GLN A 296 8.97 -16.45 9.40
N ASP A 297 9.72 -15.80 8.51
CA ASP A 297 10.92 -15.04 8.88
C ASP A 297 10.55 -13.84 9.76
N ILE A 298 9.47 -13.14 9.43
CA ILE A 298 8.93 -12.04 10.25
C ILE A 298 8.52 -12.54 11.64
N SER A 299 7.82 -13.67 11.72
CA SER A 299 7.38 -14.27 12.99
C SER A 299 8.56 -14.67 13.88
N THR A 300 9.56 -15.32 13.28
CA THR A 300 10.82 -15.67 13.96
C THR A 300 11.51 -14.41 14.45
N LYS A 301 11.52 -13.36 13.63
CA LYS A 301 12.15 -12.09 13.97
C LYS A 301 11.52 -11.36 15.13
N LEU A 302 10.20 -11.34 15.19
CA LEU A 302 9.46 -10.78 16.32
C LEU A 302 9.77 -11.53 17.62
N THR A 303 10.01 -12.84 17.54
CA THR A 303 10.41 -13.65 18.70
C THR A 303 11.79 -13.26 19.22
N GLU A 304 12.77 -13.06 18.33
CA GLU A 304 14.11 -12.56 18.69
C GLU A 304 14.05 -11.18 19.35
N ILE A 305 13.30 -10.24 18.75
CA ILE A 305 13.10 -8.90 19.32
C ILE A 305 12.48 -9.00 20.71
N GLY A 306 11.46 -9.85 20.87
CA GLY A 306 10.83 -10.12 22.17
C GLY A 306 11.82 -10.65 23.21
N GLN A 307 12.73 -11.54 22.81
CA GLN A 307 13.77 -12.05 23.71
C GLN A 307 14.81 -10.98 24.07
N GLY A 308 15.22 -10.15 23.11
CA GLY A 308 16.12 -9.01 23.35
C GLY A 308 15.56 -8.03 24.36
N VAL A 309 14.27 -7.67 24.24
CA VAL A 309 13.56 -6.81 25.21
C VAL A 309 13.52 -7.45 26.60
N ARG A 310 13.24 -8.76 26.70
CA ARG A 310 13.25 -9.49 27.98
C ARG A 310 14.64 -9.48 28.64
N ASN A 311 15.69 -9.74 27.87
CA ASN A 311 17.06 -9.73 28.36
C ASN A 311 17.48 -8.32 28.82
N GLY A 312 17.15 -7.28 28.04
CA GLY A 312 17.39 -5.89 28.40
C GLY A 312 16.71 -5.50 29.72
N LYS A 313 15.44 -5.88 29.89
CA LYS A 313 14.71 -5.72 31.16
C LYS A 313 15.45 -6.38 32.33
N THR A 314 15.86 -7.64 32.20
CA THR A 314 16.61 -8.34 33.26
C THR A 314 17.91 -7.62 33.60
N SER A 315 18.65 -7.12 32.59
CA SER A 315 19.89 -6.37 32.81
C SER A 315 19.66 -5.08 33.59
N ILE A 316 18.58 -4.35 33.30
CA ILE A 316 18.25 -3.12 34.02
C ILE A 316 17.84 -3.44 35.47
N ILE A 317 17.00 -4.45 35.68
CA ILE A 317 16.62 -4.91 37.04
C ILE A 317 17.87 -5.24 37.85
N ASN A 318 18.79 -6.04 37.30
CA ASN A 318 20.05 -6.40 37.97
C ASN A 318 20.89 -5.16 38.31
N THR A 319 20.97 -4.19 37.39
CA THR A 319 21.74 -2.94 37.61
C THR A 319 21.12 -2.07 38.71
N LEU A 320 19.80 -1.97 38.77
CA LEU A 320 19.08 -1.20 39.78
C LEU A 320 19.12 -1.88 41.16
N ALA A 321 19.02 -3.21 41.19
CA ALA A 321 19.18 -4.00 42.41
C ALA A 321 20.56 -3.79 43.05
N LEU A 322 21.64 -3.71 42.25
CA LEU A 322 22.99 -3.38 42.73
C LEU A 322 23.08 -1.97 43.36
N LYS A 323 22.11 -1.10 43.11
CA LYS A 323 22.00 0.25 43.70
C LYS A 323 21.00 0.32 44.85
N ASN A 324 20.49 -0.81 45.34
CA ASN A 324 19.40 -0.89 46.33
C ASN A 324 18.14 -0.12 45.89
N ILE A 325 17.91 0.00 44.58
CA ILE A 325 16.67 0.56 44.02
C ILE A 325 15.77 -0.63 43.71
N ASP A 326 14.66 -0.74 44.44
CA ASP A 326 13.62 -1.74 44.14
C ASP A 326 12.95 -1.37 42.81
N ALA A 327 13.25 -2.15 41.77
CA ALA A 327 12.81 -1.91 40.42
C ALA A 327 12.18 -3.17 39.85
N SER A 328 10.88 -3.32 40.07
CA SER A 328 10.04 -4.23 39.30
C SER A 328 9.76 -3.61 37.93
N LEU A 329 10.59 -3.93 36.93
CA LEU A 329 10.32 -3.55 35.52
C LEU A 329 9.33 -4.52 34.86
N ASN A 330 8.35 -5.02 35.60
CA ASN A 330 7.47 -6.08 35.16
C ASN A 330 6.38 -5.68 34.18
N ASN A 331 6.55 -4.66 33.32
CA ASN A 331 5.59 -4.31 32.26
C ASN A 331 5.59 -5.39 31.14
N THR A 332 5.13 -6.56 31.52
CA THR A 332 4.78 -7.71 30.69
C THR A 332 3.35 -7.45 30.21
N LEU A 333 2.90 -8.08 29.13
CA LEU A 333 1.46 -8.09 28.80
C LEU A 333 0.60 -8.47 30.02
N VAL A 334 1.18 -9.21 30.97
CA VAL A 334 0.64 -9.50 32.31
C VAL A 334 0.42 -8.24 33.15
N GLU A 335 1.41 -7.35 33.34
CA GLU A 335 1.20 -6.08 34.07
C GLU A 335 0.26 -5.13 33.33
N LEU A 336 0.29 -5.08 32.00
CA LEU A 336 -0.71 -4.33 31.24
C LEU A 336 -2.10 -4.96 31.45
N SER A 337 -2.22 -6.28 31.43
CA SER A 337 -3.48 -6.99 31.72
C SER A 337 -3.92 -6.84 33.17
N GLU A 338 -3.00 -6.70 34.13
CA GLU A 338 -3.27 -6.47 35.55
C GLU A 338 -3.56 -5.00 35.86
N LYS A 339 -3.00 -4.05 35.10
CA LYS A 339 -3.36 -2.62 35.16
C LYS A 339 -4.65 -2.33 34.39
N ILE A 340 -4.91 -3.03 33.29
CA ILE A 340 -6.18 -3.02 32.57
C ILE A 340 -7.25 -3.68 33.45
N LYS A 341 -6.98 -4.87 34.00
CA LYS A 341 -7.83 -5.52 34.99
C LYS A 341 -8.05 -4.62 36.21
N GLY A 342 -6.98 -4.07 36.79
CA GLY A 342 -7.05 -3.12 37.90
C GLY A 342 -7.79 -1.82 37.52
N GLY A 343 -7.75 -1.38 36.27
CA GLY A 343 -8.48 -0.22 35.75
C GLY A 343 -9.96 -0.50 35.47
N PHE A 344 -10.30 -1.71 35.00
CA PHE A 344 -11.68 -2.19 34.86
C PHE A 344 -12.29 -2.52 36.23
N ASP A 345 -11.53 -3.15 37.12
CA ASP A 345 -11.91 -3.50 38.50
C ASP A 345 -11.95 -2.26 39.42
N SER A 346 -11.13 -1.22 39.17
CA SER A 346 -11.23 0.08 39.87
C SER A 346 -12.29 1.02 39.28
N GLY A 347 -12.74 0.78 38.04
CA GLY A 347 -14.00 1.32 37.53
C GLY A 347 -15.21 0.78 38.32
N ASP A 348 -15.06 -0.39 38.93
CA ASP A 348 -16.06 -1.06 39.77
C ASP A 348 -16.08 -0.54 41.22
N ALA A 349 -15.12 0.29 41.65
CA ALA A 349 -15.20 0.93 42.97
C ALA A 349 -16.50 1.76 43.10
N SER A 350 -16.91 2.40 42.01
CA SER A 350 -18.17 3.14 41.94
C SER A 350 -19.41 2.23 41.99
N LEU A 351 -19.36 1.05 41.37
CA LEU A 351 -20.45 0.07 41.38
C LEU A 351 -20.56 -0.66 42.72
N GLN A 352 -19.43 -1.01 43.34
CA GLN A 352 -19.39 -1.56 44.69
C GLN A 352 -19.83 -0.54 45.73
N ASP A 353 -19.43 0.73 45.59
CA ASP A 353 -19.93 1.81 46.46
C ASP A 353 -21.43 2.03 46.27
N LEU A 354 -21.94 2.00 45.04
CA LEU A 354 -23.38 2.04 44.77
C LEU A 354 -24.11 0.83 45.36
N MET A 355 -23.54 -0.37 45.28
CA MET A 355 -24.11 -1.59 45.86
C MET A 355 -24.11 -1.53 47.40
N ASN A 356 -23.06 -0.99 48.01
CA ASN A 356 -22.96 -0.75 49.45
C ASN A 356 -23.99 0.29 49.90
N GLN A 357 -24.11 1.41 49.17
CA GLN A 357 -25.12 2.44 49.43
C GLN A 357 -26.54 1.86 49.31
N LEU A 358 -26.80 1.06 48.28
CA LEU A 358 -28.10 0.40 48.08
C LEU A 358 -28.40 -0.61 49.20
N THR A 359 -27.40 -1.40 49.60
CA THR A 359 -27.53 -2.34 50.71
C THR A 359 -27.84 -1.62 52.02
N GLN A 360 -27.14 -0.51 52.30
CA GLN A 360 -27.37 0.30 53.48
C GLN A 360 -28.76 0.96 53.48
N ALA A 361 -29.19 1.49 52.33
CA ALA A 361 -30.53 2.04 52.14
C ALA A 361 -31.62 0.97 52.35
N ASN A 362 -31.46 -0.21 51.77
CA ASN A 362 -32.38 -1.34 51.94
C ASN A 362 -32.46 -1.81 53.39
N ASN A 363 -31.32 -1.92 54.08
CA ASN A 363 -31.28 -2.25 55.50
C ASN A 363 -32.01 -1.19 56.34
N THR A 364 -31.83 0.10 56.04
CA THR A 364 -32.54 1.20 56.71
C THR A 364 -34.04 1.13 56.47
N ILE A 365 -34.48 0.90 55.23
CA ILE A 365 -35.90 0.73 54.88
C ILE A 365 -36.50 -0.48 55.61
N SER A 366 -35.79 -1.61 55.64
CA SER A 366 -36.21 -2.81 56.35
C SER A 366 -36.39 -2.54 57.85
N GLN A 367 -35.42 -1.85 58.48
CA GLN A 367 -35.49 -1.43 59.88
C GLN A 367 -36.62 -0.44 60.16
N LEU A 368 -36.92 0.49 59.24
CA LEU A 368 -38.05 1.40 59.40
C LEU A 368 -39.40 0.67 59.27
N ASN A 369 -39.51 -0.26 58.34
CA ASN A 369 -40.71 -1.07 58.13
C ASN A 369 -41.00 -2.06 59.27
N THR A 370 -39.98 -2.46 60.04
CA THR A 370 -40.19 -3.24 61.27
C THR A 370 -40.65 -2.38 62.45
N LYS A 371 -40.43 -1.06 62.43
CA LYS A 371 -40.76 -0.15 63.52
C LYS A 371 -42.05 0.66 63.29
N TYR A 372 -42.39 0.95 62.04
CA TYR A 372 -43.52 1.81 61.71
C TYR A 372 -44.34 1.27 60.53
N LYS A 373 -45.64 1.53 60.54
CA LYS A 373 -46.47 1.54 59.32
C LYS A 373 -47.08 2.91 59.15
N VAL A 374 -47.01 3.48 57.96
CA VAL A 374 -47.57 4.80 57.66
C VAL A 374 -48.53 4.71 56.48
N ALA A 375 -49.58 5.51 56.50
CA ALA A 375 -50.51 5.70 55.40
C ALA A 375 -50.98 7.15 55.38
N SER A 376 -51.31 7.66 54.21
CA SER A 376 -51.85 9.01 54.05
C SER A 376 -52.79 9.07 52.86
N GLY A 377 -53.66 10.06 52.84
CA GLY A 377 -54.55 10.28 51.71
C GLY A 377 -55.50 11.43 51.95
N THR A 378 -56.63 11.40 51.24
CA THR A 378 -57.75 12.33 51.44
C THR A 378 -59.02 11.58 51.80
N VAL A 379 -59.90 12.20 52.58
CA VAL A 379 -61.21 11.65 52.93
C VAL A 379 -62.24 12.76 52.97
N THR A 380 -63.36 12.56 52.30
CA THR A 380 -64.48 13.52 52.32
C THR A 380 -65.42 13.18 53.48
N SER A 381 -65.83 14.19 54.24
CA SER A 381 -66.82 14.01 55.30
C SER A 381 -68.18 13.60 54.75
N PHE A 382 -68.96 12.92 55.59
CA PHE A 382 -70.34 12.55 55.29
C PHE A 382 -71.25 12.88 56.47
N ALA A 383 -72.50 13.24 56.15
CA ALA A 383 -73.52 13.50 57.15
C ALA A 383 -74.21 12.19 57.55
N ASP A 384 -74.30 11.93 58.86
CA ASP A 384 -75.05 10.83 59.44
C ASP A 384 -75.46 11.18 60.87
N SER A 385 -76.73 11.57 61.03
CA SER A 385 -77.33 11.96 62.31
C SER A 385 -77.80 10.77 63.15
N THR A 386 -77.70 9.54 62.62
CA THR A 386 -78.06 8.32 63.36
C THR A 386 -76.92 7.85 64.25
N LYS A 387 -75.68 8.15 63.85
CA LYS A 387 -74.47 7.74 64.55
C LYS A 387 -74.27 8.45 65.87
N ILE A 388 -73.73 7.71 66.82
CA ILE A 388 -73.51 8.18 68.18
C ILE A 388 -72.03 8.24 68.55
N ALA A 389 -71.66 9.22 69.35
CA ALA A 389 -70.35 9.32 69.98
C ALA A 389 -70.52 9.63 71.48
N TYR A 390 -69.59 9.15 72.29
CA TYR A 390 -69.53 9.45 73.71
C TYR A 390 -68.50 10.56 73.92
N PRO A 391 -68.87 11.72 74.50
CA PRO A 391 -67.89 12.72 74.89
C PRO A 391 -66.89 12.14 75.87
N TYR A 392 -65.63 12.56 75.74
CA TYR A 392 -64.51 11.99 76.48
C TYR A 392 -64.76 11.97 78.00
N LEU A 393 -64.61 10.79 78.60
CA LEU A 393 -64.79 10.54 80.04
C LEU A 393 -66.21 10.81 80.57
N THR A 394 -67.21 10.63 79.72
CA THR A 394 -68.63 10.72 80.11
C THR A 394 -69.42 9.55 79.55
N ASP A 395 -70.48 9.15 80.25
CA ASP A 395 -71.43 8.13 79.77
C ASP A 395 -72.57 8.73 78.92
N ASN A 396 -72.49 10.04 78.64
CA ASN A 396 -73.51 10.75 77.86
C ASN A 396 -73.37 10.41 76.38
N VAL A 397 -74.51 10.27 75.70
CA VAL A 397 -74.54 10.05 74.25
C VAL A 397 -74.75 11.37 73.53
N THR A 398 -73.95 11.65 72.51
CA THR A 398 -74.18 12.74 71.55
C THR A 398 -74.28 12.24 70.11
N LYS A 399 -74.85 13.06 69.23
CA LYS A 399 -75.03 12.81 67.79
C LYS A 399 -74.33 13.92 67.00
N PRO A 400 -73.02 13.78 66.67
CA PRO A 400 -72.24 14.83 66.01
C PRO A 400 -72.72 15.23 64.62
N GLY A 401 -73.46 14.36 63.92
CA GLY A 401 -74.09 14.64 62.63
C GLY A 401 -73.16 14.60 61.41
N SER A 402 -71.85 14.81 61.59
CA SER A 402 -70.84 14.74 60.52
C SER A 402 -69.66 13.85 60.93
N TRP A 403 -69.15 13.07 59.98
CA TRP A 403 -68.15 12.03 60.23
C TRP A 403 -67.14 11.94 59.09
N ILE A 404 -65.95 11.43 59.39
CA ILE A 404 -65.03 10.89 58.37
C ILE A 404 -64.88 9.38 58.57
N LYS A 405 -64.65 8.66 57.48
CA LYS A 405 -64.36 7.22 57.50
C LYS A 405 -63.27 6.90 56.51
N VAL A 406 -62.13 6.44 57.02
CA VAL A 406 -61.02 5.91 56.22
C VAL A 406 -61.01 4.40 56.39
N SER A 407 -61.25 3.67 55.30
CA SER A 407 -61.26 2.19 55.27
C SER A 407 -60.00 1.65 54.61
N ASN A 408 -59.71 0.37 54.80
CA ASN A 408 -58.61 -0.35 54.11
C ASN A 408 -57.21 0.21 54.37
N LEU A 409 -56.94 0.70 55.60
CA LEU A 409 -55.62 1.21 56.00
C LEU A 409 -54.50 0.15 55.98
N GLY A 410 -54.84 -1.15 55.92
CA GLY A 410 -53.88 -2.25 55.94
C GLY A 410 -53.20 -2.48 57.30
N PHE A 411 -53.50 -1.64 58.30
CA PHE A 411 -53.07 -1.78 59.70
C PHE A 411 -53.99 -0.98 60.63
N LYS A 412 -54.08 -1.39 61.91
CA LYS A 412 -54.65 -0.56 63.00
C LYS A 412 -53.63 0.49 63.41
N PRO A 413 -53.84 1.79 63.15
CA PRO A 413 -52.85 2.81 63.53
C PRO A 413 -52.76 2.98 65.07
N ASN A 414 -51.84 3.81 65.51
CA ASN A 414 -51.80 4.35 66.86
C ASN A 414 -52.14 5.84 66.90
N ILE A 415 -51.81 6.57 65.84
CA ILE A 415 -52.16 7.98 65.68
C ILE A 415 -52.80 8.18 64.31
N PHE A 416 -53.88 8.95 64.29
CA PHE A 416 -54.50 9.49 63.09
C PHE A 416 -54.60 11.00 63.24
N PHE A 417 -54.30 11.69 62.15
CA PHE A 417 -54.42 13.13 62.03
C PHE A 417 -55.09 13.44 60.71
N ALA A 418 -55.99 14.41 60.70
CA ALA A 418 -56.51 14.97 59.46
C ALA A 418 -56.76 16.46 59.57
N ASP A 419 -56.57 17.19 58.48
CA ASP A 419 -56.80 18.63 58.45
C ASP A 419 -57.49 19.09 57.16
N PHE A 420 -58.13 20.25 57.26
CA PHE A 420 -58.74 20.95 56.14
C PHE A 420 -58.79 22.46 56.41
N ASP A 421 -58.60 23.24 55.36
CA ASP A 421 -58.73 24.69 55.36
C ASP A 421 -60.06 25.08 54.70
N TYR A 422 -60.84 25.94 55.36
CA TYR A 422 -62.11 26.43 54.83
C TYR A 422 -62.20 27.94 54.96
N TYR A 423 -62.64 28.60 53.89
CA TYR A 423 -62.95 30.03 53.91
C TYR A 423 -64.45 30.20 53.66
N ASP A 424 -65.12 30.78 54.65
CA ASP A 424 -66.52 31.13 54.58
C ASP A 424 -66.65 32.55 54.00
N ALA A 425 -67.12 32.63 52.76
CA ALA A 425 -67.22 33.90 52.05
C ALA A 425 -68.36 34.79 52.57
N GLU A 426 -69.42 34.21 53.15
CA GLU A 426 -70.58 34.96 53.65
C GLU A 426 -70.20 35.75 54.90
N TYR A 427 -69.51 35.10 55.84
CA TYR A 427 -69.11 35.71 57.11
C TYR A 427 -67.65 36.20 57.11
N LYS A 428 -66.91 35.99 56.01
CA LYS A 428 -65.47 36.32 55.86
C LYS A 428 -64.60 35.67 56.95
N ASN A 429 -64.94 34.44 57.33
CA ASN A 429 -64.25 33.69 58.38
C ASN A 429 -63.23 32.72 57.77
N ASN A 430 -62.04 32.67 58.35
CA ASN A 430 -61.03 31.67 58.01
C ASN A 430 -61.07 30.53 59.04
N TYR A 431 -61.18 29.30 58.55
CA TYR A 431 -61.23 28.11 59.39
C TYR A 431 -60.04 27.20 59.09
N LYS A 432 -59.40 26.71 60.15
CA LYS A 432 -58.48 25.58 60.12
C LYS A 432 -59.04 24.47 60.99
N LEU A 433 -59.26 23.31 60.39
CA LEU A 433 -59.83 22.16 61.07
C LEU A 433 -58.77 21.11 61.30
N PHE A 434 -58.81 20.53 62.50
CA PHE A 434 -57.95 19.42 62.90
C PHE A 434 -58.80 18.32 63.50
N LEU A 435 -58.63 17.14 62.97
CA LEU A 435 -59.12 15.90 63.52
C LEU A 435 -57.90 15.13 64.02
N PHE A 436 -57.95 14.66 65.25
CA PHE A 436 -56.90 13.82 65.82
C PHE A 436 -57.54 12.63 66.51
N ALA A 437 -56.89 11.48 66.44
CA ALA A 437 -57.28 10.33 67.23
C ALA A 437 -56.06 9.51 67.60
N CYS A 438 -56.06 8.97 68.82
CA CYS A 438 -55.01 8.10 69.31
C CYS A 438 -55.59 6.77 69.80
N ASN A 439 -54.83 5.69 69.63
CA ASN A 439 -55.23 4.34 70.02
C ASN A 439 -54.02 3.52 70.46
N GLY A 440 -54.01 3.06 71.71
CA GLY A 440 -52.87 2.35 72.30
C GLY A 440 -51.61 3.21 72.40
N VAL A 441 -51.77 4.53 72.57
CA VAL A 441 -50.68 5.47 72.87
C VAL A 441 -50.74 5.80 74.36
N ALA A 442 -49.60 5.89 75.03
CA ALA A 442 -49.54 6.25 76.45
C ALA A 442 -50.00 7.72 76.65
N THR A 443 -51.28 7.91 76.92
CA THR A 443 -51.82 9.20 77.40
C THR A 443 -51.69 9.30 78.91
N GLN A 444 -51.77 10.51 79.47
CA GLN A 444 -51.63 10.73 80.92
C GLN A 444 -52.60 9.89 81.76
N ARG A 445 -53.81 9.61 81.23
CA ARG A 445 -54.82 8.78 81.88
C ARG A 445 -54.88 7.34 81.37
N GLY A 446 -54.04 6.99 80.39
CA GLY A 446 -54.08 5.68 79.71
C GLY A 446 -55.37 5.43 78.93
N VAL A 447 -56.11 6.49 78.56
CA VAL A 447 -57.36 6.41 77.81
C VAL A 447 -57.18 7.02 76.43
N ASP A 448 -57.62 6.29 75.42
CA ASP A 448 -57.64 6.68 74.01
C ASP A 448 -58.78 7.68 73.73
N PHE A 449 -58.55 8.63 72.82
CA PHE A 449 -59.54 9.63 72.47
C PHE A 449 -59.45 10.09 71.02
N SER A 450 -60.52 10.70 70.53
CA SER A 450 -60.54 11.48 69.30
C SER A 450 -60.96 12.91 69.59
N SER A 451 -60.43 13.85 68.81
CA SER A 451 -60.73 15.26 68.92
C SER A 451 -61.15 15.83 67.58
N VAL A 452 -62.15 16.69 67.63
CA VAL A 452 -62.55 17.57 66.54
C VAL A 452 -62.26 18.97 67.00
N THR A 453 -61.35 19.66 66.34
CA THR A 453 -60.95 21.02 66.70
C THR A 453 -61.08 21.93 65.49
N SER A 454 -61.74 23.07 65.66
CA SER A 454 -61.78 24.14 64.69
C SER A 454 -61.11 25.38 65.27
N PHE A 455 -60.20 25.95 64.50
CA PHE A 455 -59.68 27.29 64.72
C PHE A 455 -60.38 28.22 63.75
N ILE A 456 -60.98 29.29 64.27
CA ILE A 456 -61.73 30.26 63.50
C ILE A 456 -61.13 31.63 63.72
N ARG A 457 -60.79 32.34 62.65
CA ARG A 457 -60.45 33.77 62.70
C ARG A 457 -61.50 34.54 61.94
N LYS A 458 -62.29 35.35 62.65
CA LYS A 458 -63.31 36.18 62.02
C LYS A 458 -62.68 37.42 61.40
N SER A 459 -63.42 38.07 60.51
CA SER A 459 -62.99 39.31 59.89
C SER A 459 -62.75 40.39 60.95
N GLY A 460 -61.50 40.85 61.06
CA GLY A 460 -61.07 41.86 62.04
C GLY A 460 -60.41 41.29 63.29
N ASP A 461 -60.45 39.97 63.50
CA ASP A 461 -59.74 39.32 64.62
C ASP A 461 -58.23 39.25 64.35
N GLU A 462 -57.43 39.57 65.37
CA GLU A 462 -55.97 39.44 65.32
C GLU A 462 -55.51 37.98 65.50
N TYR A 463 -56.28 37.17 66.24
CA TYR A 463 -55.94 35.79 66.62
C TYR A 463 -57.05 34.81 66.25
N PHE A 464 -56.70 33.52 66.12
CA PHE A 464 -57.68 32.45 65.96
C PHE A 464 -58.31 32.07 67.31
N HIS A 465 -59.62 31.81 67.28
CA HIS A 465 -60.37 31.23 68.39
C HIS A 465 -60.52 29.73 68.19
N ALA A 466 -60.22 28.94 69.23
CA ALA A 466 -60.33 27.48 69.18
C ALA A 466 -61.70 27.02 69.74
N ASN A 467 -62.38 26.16 69.00
CA ASN A 467 -63.52 25.39 69.46
C ASN A 467 -63.24 23.91 69.22
N GLY A 468 -63.83 23.03 70.03
CA GLY A 468 -63.68 21.61 69.76
C GLY A 468 -64.45 20.70 70.68
N TRP A 469 -64.46 19.42 70.30
CA TRP A 469 -65.06 18.33 71.03
C TRP A 469 -64.05 17.20 71.19
N LEU A 470 -64.12 16.52 72.32
CA LEU A 470 -63.36 15.31 72.62
C LEU A 470 -64.33 14.15 72.76
N TYR A 471 -63.99 13.02 72.15
CA TYR A 471 -64.80 11.81 72.16
C TYR A 471 -63.98 10.60 72.63
N SER A 472 -64.62 9.69 73.35
CA SER A 472 -64.05 8.38 73.66
C SER A 472 -63.87 7.56 72.38
N ASN A 473 -62.76 6.84 72.26
CA ASN A 473 -62.54 5.93 71.13
C ASN A 473 -63.09 4.54 71.42
N SER A 474 -63.51 3.83 70.36
CA SER A 474 -64.06 2.47 70.43
C SER A 474 -65.38 2.36 71.21
N GLU A 475 -66.10 3.48 71.36
CA GLU A 475 -67.43 3.57 71.96
C GLU A 475 -68.41 4.20 70.95
N GLY A 476 -69.64 3.68 70.91
CA GLY A 476 -70.62 4.10 69.90
C GLY A 476 -70.13 3.79 68.47
N ASP A 477 -70.20 4.79 67.60
CA ASP A 477 -69.73 4.71 66.21
C ASP A 477 -68.30 5.23 66.01
N VAL A 478 -67.63 5.71 67.07
CA VAL A 478 -66.23 6.16 67.01
C VAL A 478 -65.34 4.92 67.09
N TYR A 479 -64.61 4.62 66.02
CA TYR A 479 -63.69 3.48 66.04
C TYR A 479 -62.36 3.75 65.39
N PHE A 480 -61.38 3.05 65.94
CA PHE A 480 -60.00 3.10 65.53
C PHE A 480 -59.45 1.68 65.63
N ASN A 481 -59.64 0.88 64.58
CA ASN A 481 -59.40 -0.56 64.65
C ASN A 481 -58.85 -1.11 63.32
N ASN A 482 -58.83 -2.43 63.17
CA ASN A 482 -58.29 -3.10 61.98
C ASN A 482 -59.09 -2.81 60.70
N THR A 483 -60.31 -2.30 60.77
CA THR A 483 -61.15 -1.98 59.60
C THR A 483 -60.93 -0.55 59.10
N GLY A 484 -60.36 0.33 59.93
CA GLY A 484 -60.12 1.72 59.59
C GLY A 484 -60.22 2.69 60.76
N VAL A 485 -60.38 3.96 60.42
CA VAL A 485 -60.65 5.05 61.35
C VAL A 485 -61.97 5.69 60.99
N GLN A 486 -62.89 5.76 61.95
CA GLN A 486 -64.11 6.55 61.85
C GLN A 486 -64.26 7.41 63.09
N ILE A 487 -64.26 8.71 62.89
CA ILE A 487 -64.36 9.69 63.96
C ILE A 487 -65.29 10.83 63.53
N PRO A 488 -65.89 11.54 64.50
CA PRO A 488 -66.68 12.71 64.19
C PRO A 488 -65.86 13.75 63.43
N ALA A 489 -66.54 14.53 62.60
CA ALA A 489 -65.95 15.66 61.88
C ALA A 489 -66.73 16.93 62.23
N TYR A 490 -66.11 18.09 62.02
CA TYR A 490 -66.81 19.35 62.25
C TYR A 490 -67.96 19.50 61.25
N ASN A 491 -69.09 19.99 61.74
CA ASN A 491 -70.29 20.22 60.95
C ASN A 491 -70.48 21.73 60.76
N PHE A 492 -70.41 22.21 59.52
CA PHE A 492 -70.68 23.60 59.17
C PHE A 492 -72.15 23.80 58.82
N ASP A 493 -72.65 22.95 57.92
CA ASP A 493 -74.07 22.78 57.60
C ASP A 493 -74.32 21.35 57.09
N SER A 494 -75.59 20.91 57.03
CA SER A 494 -75.95 19.55 56.62
C SER A 494 -75.75 19.25 55.12
N THR A 495 -75.31 20.22 54.32
CA THR A 495 -75.20 20.12 52.85
C THR A 495 -73.76 20.19 52.34
N GLN A 496 -72.83 20.77 53.10
CA GLN A 496 -71.43 20.93 52.74
C GLN A 496 -70.60 19.72 53.17
N LYS A 497 -69.82 19.18 52.23
CA LYS A 497 -68.87 18.10 52.46
C LYS A 497 -67.45 18.65 52.29
N HIS A 498 -66.58 18.31 53.23
CA HIS A 498 -65.21 18.80 53.25
C HIS A 498 -64.22 17.64 53.11
N THR A 499 -63.20 17.85 52.29
CA THR A 499 -62.17 16.83 52.03
C THR A 499 -60.96 17.11 52.89
N TYR A 500 -60.76 16.25 53.89
CA TYR A 500 -59.62 16.30 54.79
C TYR A 500 -58.43 15.58 54.16
N LYS A 501 -57.24 16.16 54.29
CA LYS A 501 -55.98 15.41 54.11
C LYS A 501 -55.70 14.68 55.41
N TRP A 502 -55.33 13.41 55.35
CA TRP A 502 -55.12 12.59 56.53
C TRP A 502 -53.80 11.82 56.49
N TYR A 503 -53.28 11.54 57.68
CA TYR A 503 -52.09 10.74 57.93
C TYR A 503 -52.38 9.78 59.09
N ALA A 504 -51.92 8.55 58.97
CA ALA A 504 -52.03 7.51 59.97
C ALA A 504 -50.68 6.83 60.18
N ILE A 505 -50.31 6.59 61.43
CA ILE A 505 -49.08 5.88 61.79
C ILE A 505 -49.36 4.82 62.83
N LYS A 506 -48.76 3.64 62.66
CA LYS A 506 -48.63 2.58 63.66
C LYS A 506 -47.19 2.50 64.12
N PHE A 507 -46.99 2.43 65.43
CA PHE A 507 -45.75 2.02 66.07
C PHE A 507 -45.85 0.49 66.27
N ILE A 508 -44.93 -0.26 65.67
CA ILE A 508 -44.91 -1.74 65.74
C ILE A 508 -44.24 -2.20 67.03
#